data_AF-A0A2S7TJD5-F1
#
_entry.id   AF-A0A2S7TJD5-F1
#
_cell.length_a   1.000
_cell.length_b   1.000
_cell.length_c   1.000
_cell.angle_alpha   90.00
_cell.angle_beta   90.00
_cell.angle_gamma   90.00
#
_symmetry.space_group_name_H-M   'P 1'
#
loop_
_entity.id
_entity.type
_entity.pdbx_description
1 polymer ?
#
loop_
_entity_poly.entity_id
_entity_poly.type
_entity_poly.pdbx_seq_one_letter_code
_entity_poly.pdbx_strand_id
1 'polypeptide(L)'
;MKNKITIILLLISVNWTFSQEKIKADIDIINFLSRVPQKTESNSLSDNLLRILYYRIQPKEYPKIGYLNNKGQIIIEPKFNMASEFYDDYANVIKDSLYGYVNKDGKETYLENYTDVFFYYGNTGIAKKNGKYGLINRKGDSLTEFKYTMVSNFGFNHFKCQTENKKSTYWIQMVTLFLIEV
;
A
#
# COMPACT_ATOMS: atom_id res chain seq x y z
N MET A 1 3.61 65.77 18.94
CA MET A 1 3.45 65.18 17.58
C MET A 1 4.60 64.26 17.13
N LYS A 2 5.79 64.25 17.78
CA LYS A 2 6.95 63.44 17.33
C LYS A 2 6.82 61.91 17.56
N ASN A 3 6.04 61.45 18.54
CA ASN A 3 5.99 60.01 18.88
C ASN A 3 5.14 59.14 17.93
N LYS A 4 4.16 59.70 17.22
CA LYS A 4 3.30 58.92 16.32
C LYS A 4 4.01 58.49 15.02
N ILE A 5 4.90 59.35 14.49
CA ILE A 5 5.65 59.07 13.26
C ILE A 5 6.69 57.95 13.49
N THR A 6 7.38 57.96 14.63
CA THR A 6 8.37 56.93 14.97
C THR A 6 7.74 55.54 15.13
N ILE A 7 6.56 55.45 15.76
CA ILE A 7 5.85 54.17 15.92
C ILE A 7 5.37 53.63 14.58
N ILE A 8 4.88 54.49 13.67
CA ILE A 8 4.48 54.07 12.31
C ILE A 8 5.68 53.55 11.52
N LEU A 9 6.84 54.23 11.58
CA LEU A 9 8.07 53.78 10.92
C LEU A 9 8.59 52.44 11.49
N LEU A 10 8.47 52.23 12.81
CA LEU A 10 8.87 50.98 13.46
C LEU A 10 7.91 49.82 13.11
N LEU A 11 6.60 50.09 13.01
CA LEU A 11 5.61 49.09 12.60
C LEU A 11 5.74 48.73 11.12
N ILE A 12 6.05 49.70 10.26
CA ILE A 12 6.35 49.45 8.84
C ILE A 12 7.66 48.66 8.73
N SER A 13 8.72 49.02 9.47
CA SER A 13 9.98 48.31 9.41
C SER A 13 9.85 46.87 9.91
N VAL A 14 9.18 46.64 11.05
CA VAL A 14 8.93 45.29 11.60
C VAL A 14 8.07 44.45 10.66
N ASN A 15 6.99 45.01 10.08
CA ASN A 15 6.19 44.30 9.07
C ASN A 15 7.00 44.02 7.79
N TRP A 16 7.93 44.89 7.42
CA TRP A 16 8.77 44.70 6.25
C TRP A 16 9.84 43.64 6.49
N THR A 17 10.55 43.64 7.62
CA THR A 17 11.49 42.55 7.97
C THR A 17 10.78 41.21 8.12
N PHE A 18 9.62 41.17 8.77
CA PHE A 18 8.82 39.94 8.89
C PHE A 18 8.31 39.44 7.53
N SER A 19 7.96 40.38 6.63
CA SER A 19 7.61 40.07 5.24
C SER A 19 8.81 39.53 4.46
N GLN A 20 10.01 40.11 4.61
CA GLN A 20 11.22 39.64 3.95
C GLN A 20 11.67 38.27 4.47
N GLU A 21 11.56 38.00 5.77
CA GLU A 21 11.86 36.67 6.34
C GLU A 21 10.88 35.61 5.85
N LYS A 22 9.58 35.95 5.76
CA LYS A 22 8.55 35.05 5.23
C LYS A 22 8.74 34.78 3.74
N ILE A 23 9.01 35.83 2.94
CA ILE A 23 9.33 35.71 1.51
C ILE A 23 10.62 34.91 1.31
N LYS A 24 11.63 35.11 2.16
CA LYS A 24 12.89 34.34 2.09
C LYS A 24 12.67 32.88 2.46
N ALA A 25 11.88 32.57 3.49
CA ALA A 25 11.51 31.20 3.83
C ALA A 25 10.70 30.54 2.70
N ASP A 26 9.78 31.27 2.07
CA ASP A 26 9.01 30.78 0.93
C ASP A 26 9.91 30.54 -0.30
N ILE A 27 10.90 31.41 -0.55
CA ILE A 27 11.90 31.24 -1.60
C ILE A 27 12.84 30.07 -1.29
N ASP A 28 13.26 29.88 -0.03
CA ASP A 28 14.11 28.76 0.38
C ASP A 28 13.34 27.42 0.28
N ILE A 29 12.05 27.42 0.59
CA ILE A 29 11.14 26.28 0.38
C ILE A 29 10.95 26.02 -1.12
N ILE A 30 10.67 27.04 -1.93
CA ILE A 30 10.55 26.90 -3.38
C ILE A 30 11.87 26.40 -3.97
N ASN A 31 13.02 26.90 -3.53
CA ASN A 31 14.34 26.44 -3.96
C ASN A 31 14.67 25.03 -3.49
N PHE A 32 14.17 24.61 -2.32
CA PHE A 32 14.26 23.22 -1.86
C PHE A 32 13.36 22.28 -2.68
N LEU A 33 12.14 22.72 -3.02
CA LEU A 33 11.16 21.95 -3.78
C LEU A 33 11.45 21.92 -5.29
N SER A 34 12.12 22.94 -5.82
CA SER A 34 12.55 23.03 -7.23
C SER A 34 13.90 22.36 -7.48
N ARG A 35 14.63 21.97 -6.43
CA ARG A 35 15.75 21.03 -6.56
C ARG A 35 15.18 19.64 -6.83
N VAL A 36 15.23 19.22 -8.09
CA VAL A 36 15.14 17.80 -8.45
C VAL A 36 16.26 17.09 -7.68
N PRO A 37 15.96 16.12 -6.78
CA PRO A 37 16.99 15.49 -5.97
C PRO A 37 17.99 14.76 -6.87
N GLN A 38 19.25 15.18 -6.84
CA GLN A 38 20.31 14.42 -7.50
C GLN A 38 20.58 13.15 -6.71
N LYS A 39 20.46 12.02 -7.40
CA LYS A 39 20.75 10.68 -6.90
C LYS A 39 22.22 10.61 -6.47
N THR A 40 22.46 10.49 -5.17
CA THR A 40 23.75 10.06 -4.62
C THR A 40 23.63 8.65 -4.09
N GLU A 41 24.71 7.87 -4.16
CA GLU A 41 24.73 6.44 -3.76
C GLU A 41 24.37 6.21 -2.28
N SER A 42 24.42 7.25 -1.44
CA SER A 42 24.07 7.18 -0.01
C SER A 42 22.62 7.54 0.32
N ASN A 43 21.83 8.02 -0.64
CA ASN A 43 20.42 8.35 -0.42
C ASN A 43 19.54 7.20 -0.91
N SER A 44 19.54 6.10 -0.17
CA SER A 44 18.36 5.23 -0.08
C SER A 44 17.26 6.01 0.67
N LEU A 45 16.73 7.06 0.04
CA LEU A 45 15.54 7.76 0.49
C LEU A 45 14.41 6.74 0.44
N SER A 46 14.19 6.09 1.59
CA SER A 46 13.12 5.11 1.76
C SER A 46 11.82 5.68 1.19
N ASP A 47 11.06 4.80 0.51
CA ASP A 47 9.75 5.08 -0.09
C ASP A 47 8.79 5.90 0.81
N ASN A 48 9.05 5.90 2.12
CA ASN A 48 8.41 6.73 3.12
C ASN A 48 8.44 8.24 2.82
N LEU A 49 9.54 8.84 2.34
CA LEU A 49 9.59 10.31 2.22
C LEU A 49 8.73 10.85 1.06
N LEU A 50 8.74 10.17 -0.08
CA LEU A 50 7.88 10.46 -1.24
C LEU A 50 6.39 10.24 -0.90
N ARG A 51 6.10 9.16 -0.16
CA ARG A 51 4.76 8.82 0.33
C ARG A 51 4.21 9.87 1.31
N ILE A 52 5.04 10.41 2.21
CA ILE A 52 4.66 11.44 3.21
C ILE A 52 4.32 12.79 2.56
N LEU A 53 5.04 13.22 1.52
CA LEU A 53 4.79 14.51 0.85
C LEU A 53 3.46 14.52 0.07
N TYR A 54 3.10 13.40 -0.55
CA TYR A 54 1.87 13.26 -1.33
C TYR A 54 0.60 13.28 -0.44
N TYR A 55 0.67 12.77 0.79
CA TYR A 55 -0.45 12.80 1.74
C TYR A 55 -0.86 14.21 2.18
N ARG A 56 0.06 15.18 2.16
CA ARG A 56 -0.17 16.52 2.75
C ARG A 56 -1.01 17.46 1.86
N ILE A 57 -1.26 17.09 0.61
CA ILE A 57 -1.94 17.94 -0.40
C ILE A 57 -3.44 17.55 -0.61
N GLN A 58 -3.89 16.42 -0.05
CA GLN A 58 -5.29 15.95 0.06
C GLN A 58 -6.21 16.13 -1.19
N PRO A 59 -6.46 15.07 -1.98
CA PRO A 59 -7.57 15.05 -2.92
C PRO A 59 -8.89 14.70 -2.21
N LYS A 60 -10.01 15.01 -2.87
CA LYS A 60 -11.38 14.54 -2.56
C LYS A 60 -11.54 13.01 -2.58
N GLU A 61 -10.51 12.29 -3.04
CA GLU A 61 -10.46 10.83 -3.20
C GLU A 61 -9.20 10.25 -2.58
N TYR A 62 -9.27 8.99 -2.16
CA TYR A 62 -8.10 8.26 -1.66
C TYR A 62 -7.06 8.06 -2.78
N PRO A 63 -5.76 8.27 -2.50
CA PRO A 63 -4.72 8.11 -3.50
C PRO A 63 -4.68 6.67 -4.02
N LYS A 64 -4.62 6.52 -5.34
CA LYS A 64 -4.46 5.23 -6.00
C LYS A 64 -2.99 4.79 -5.96
N ILE A 65 -2.75 3.48 -6.00
CA ILE A 65 -1.43 2.86 -5.94
C ILE A 65 -1.06 2.29 -7.32
N GLY A 66 0.22 2.45 -7.68
CA GLY A 66 0.86 1.92 -8.88
C GLY A 66 2.26 1.42 -8.55
N TYR A 67 3.05 1.03 -9.55
CA TYR A 67 4.38 0.44 -9.37
C TYR A 67 5.42 1.07 -10.29
N LEU A 68 6.61 1.30 -9.74
CA LEU A 68 7.78 1.81 -10.44
C LEU A 68 8.94 0.80 -10.37
N ASN A 69 9.88 0.89 -11.31
CA ASN A 69 11.11 0.12 -11.27
C ASN A 69 12.21 0.84 -10.46
N ASN A 70 13.37 0.19 -10.28
CA ASN A 70 14.52 0.76 -9.56
C ASN A 70 15.17 2.00 -10.22
N LYS A 71 14.73 2.36 -11.43
CA LYS A 71 15.12 3.59 -12.14
C LYS A 71 14.09 4.71 -11.96
N GLY A 72 13.02 4.48 -11.19
CA GLY A 72 11.94 5.42 -10.97
C GLY A 72 10.93 5.50 -12.13
N GLN A 73 10.99 4.57 -13.09
CA GLN A 73 10.05 4.55 -14.22
C GLN A 73 8.76 3.85 -13.79
N ILE A 74 7.61 4.45 -14.10
CA ILE A 74 6.30 3.84 -13.86
C ILE A 74 6.15 2.62 -14.79
N ILE A 75 5.90 1.46 -14.20
CA ILE A 75 5.60 0.21 -14.90
C ILE A 75 4.10 -0.05 -14.89
N ILE A 76 3.44 0.29 -13.78
CA ILE A 76 1.99 0.17 -13.63
C ILE A 76 1.47 1.49 -13.10
N GLU A 77 0.62 2.16 -13.88
CA GLU A 77 0.02 3.44 -13.49
C GLU A 77 -0.79 3.33 -12.19
N PRO A 78 -0.80 4.38 -11.35
CA PRO A 78 -1.61 4.41 -10.14
C PRO A 78 -3.10 4.22 -10.42
N LYS A 79 -3.66 3.09 -10.01
CA LYS A 79 -5.08 2.75 -10.24
C LYS A 79 -5.70 1.85 -9.17
N PHE A 80 -4.89 1.25 -8.31
CA PHE A 80 -5.38 0.35 -7.26
C PHE A 80 -5.79 1.13 -6.01
N ASN A 81 -6.88 0.73 -5.37
CA ASN A 81 -7.27 1.25 -4.04
C ASN A 81 -6.31 0.74 -2.95
N MET A 82 -5.89 -0.52 -3.08
CA MET A 82 -4.88 -1.14 -2.22
C MET A 82 -3.98 -2.04 -3.07
N ALA A 83 -2.72 -2.15 -2.70
CA ALA A 83 -1.76 -2.96 -3.41
C ALA A 83 -0.65 -3.40 -2.43
N SER A 84 -0.20 -4.66 -2.51
CA SER A 84 0.95 -5.15 -1.74
C SER A 84 2.26 -4.93 -2.49
N GLU A 85 3.38 -5.22 -1.82
CA GLU A 85 4.65 -5.47 -2.50
C GLU A 85 4.56 -6.71 -3.41
N PHE A 86 5.53 -6.84 -4.31
CA PHE A 86 5.68 -8.03 -5.15
C PHE A 86 6.37 -9.16 -4.38
N TYR A 87 5.75 -10.34 -4.37
CA TYR A 87 6.31 -11.60 -3.90
C TYR A 87 6.10 -12.66 -4.99
N ASP A 88 7.14 -13.43 -5.34
CA ASP A 88 7.11 -14.44 -6.40
C ASP A 88 6.49 -13.94 -7.72
N ASP A 89 6.92 -12.75 -8.17
CA ASP A 89 6.46 -12.08 -9.41
C ASP A 89 5.02 -11.53 -9.42
N TYR A 90 4.30 -11.61 -8.29
CA TYR A 90 2.94 -11.08 -8.17
C TYR A 90 2.78 -10.14 -6.98
N ALA A 91 1.87 -9.17 -7.11
CA ALA A 91 1.39 -8.37 -6.00
C ALA A 91 -0.13 -8.51 -5.85
N ASN A 92 -0.63 -8.57 -4.62
CA ASN A 92 -2.07 -8.54 -4.34
C ASN A 92 -2.59 -7.13 -4.57
N VAL A 93 -3.75 -6.99 -5.21
CA VAL A 93 -4.36 -5.69 -5.52
C VAL A 93 -5.85 -5.70 -5.22
N ILE A 94 -6.36 -4.52 -4.85
CA ILE A 94 -7.79 -4.24 -4.78
C ILE A 94 -8.08 -3.06 -5.69
N LYS A 95 -9.00 -3.23 -6.63
CA LYS A 95 -9.49 -2.17 -7.52
C LYS A 95 -11.00 -2.18 -7.52
N ASP A 96 -11.61 -1.05 -7.15
CA ASP A 96 -13.06 -0.87 -7.17
C ASP A 96 -13.80 -2.00 -6.42
N SER A 97 -13.26 -2.38 -5.25
CA SER A 97 -13.72 -3.47 -4.38
C SER A 97 -13.54 -4.89 -4.93
N LEU A 98 -12.88 -5.06 -6.09
CA LEU A 98 -12.50 -6.36 -6.63
C LEU A 98 -11.12 -6.77 -6.11
N TYR A 99 -11.03 -7.98 -5.58
CA TYR A 99 -9.80 -8.57 -5.08
C TYR A 99 -9.10 -9.37 -6.17
N GLY A 100 -7.79 -9.21 -6.27
CA GLY A 100 -7.01 -9.84 -7.32
C GLY A 100 -5.52 -9.75 -7.10
N TYR A 101 -4.78 -9.99 -8.18
CA TYR A 101 -3.34 -9.82 -8.21
C TYR A 101 -2.89 -9.25 -9.57
N VAL A 102 -1.70 -8.67 -9.59
CA VAL A 102 -1.04 -8.15 -10.79
C VAL A 102 0.35 -8.77 -10.90
N ASN A 103 0.78 -9.09 -12.13
CA ASN A 103 2.15 -9.56 -12.39
C ASN A 103 3.09 -8.39 -12.72
N LYS A 104 4.40 -8.66 -12.85
CA LYS A 104 5.42 -7.65 -13.18
C LYS A 104 5.21 -6.95 -14.53
N ASP A 105 4.48 -7.57 -15.45
CA ASP A 105 4.13 -6.99 -16.76
C ASP A 105 2.87 -6.10 -16.69
N GLY A 106 2.26 -5.96 -15.50
CA GLY A 106 1.04 -5.19 -15.30
C GLY A 106 -0.25 -5.95 -15.67
N LYS A 107 -0.18 -7.25 -15.94
CA LYS A 107 -1.37 -8.08 -16.20
C LYS A 107 -2.11 -8.34 -14.89
N GLU A 108 -3.33 -7.83 -14.81
CA GLU A 108 -4.24 -8.00 -13.68
C GLU A 108 -5.09 -9.26 -13.81
N THR A 109 -5.48 -9.82 -12.68
CA THR A 109 -6.50 -10.88 -12.58
C THR A 109 -7.34 -10.63 -11.34
N TYR A 110 -8.65 -10.54 -11.50
CA TYR A 110 -9.61 -10.35 -10.42
C TYR A 110 -10.46 -11.60 -10.24
N LEU A 111 -10.79 -11.91 -8.99
CA LEU A 111 -11.48 -13.14 -8.61
C LEU A 111 -12.86 -12.81 -8.01
N GLU A 112 -13.79 -12.46 -8.89
CA GLU A 112 -15.11 -11.89 -8.57
C GLU A 112 -16.02 -12.80 -7.73
N ASN A 113 -15.75 -14.11 -7.71
CA ASN A 113 -16.49 -15.09 -6.92
C ASN A 113 -16.20 -15.03 -5.41
N TYR A 114 -15.28 -14.15 -4.98
CA TYR A 114 -14.80 -14.06 -3.62
C TYR A 114 -14.92 -12.63 -3.09
N THR A 115 -15.22 -12.51 -1.79
CA THR A 115 -15.37 -11.23 -1.10
C THR A 115 -14.10 -10.80 -0.36
N ASP A 116 -13.09 -11.67 -0.33
CA ASP A 116 -11.77 -11.42 0.21
C ASP A 116 -10.81 -12.41 -0.45
N VAL A 117 -9.64 -11.95 -0.88
CA VAL A 117 -8.60 -12.82 -1.44
C VAL A 117 -7.23 -12.28 -1.06
N PHE A 118 -6.36 -13.17 -0.60
CA PHE A 118 -4.97 -12.86 -0.34
C PHE A 118 -4.06 -14.04 -0.71
N PHE A 119 -3.10 -13.79 -1.61
CA PHE A 119 -2.06 -14.73 -1.97
C PHE A 119 -0.79 -14.49 -1.16
N TYR A 120 -0.19 -15.57 -0.69
CA TYR A 120 1.14 -15.58 -0.07
C TYR A 120 2.17 -16.04 -1.12
N TYR A 121 3.18 -16.80 -0.67
CA TYR A 121 4.18 -17.42 -1.55
C TYR A 121 3.56 -18.50 -2.45
N GLY A 122 4.04 -18.56 -3.69
CA GLY A 122 3.60 -19.53 -4.69
C GLY A 122 2.17 -19.31 -5.19
N ASN A 123 1.47 -20.41 -5.42
CA ASN A 123 0.17 -20.44 -6.12
C ASN A 123 -1.04 -20.58 -5.19
N THR A 124 -0.86 -20.51 -3.86
CA THR A 124 -1.97 -20.72 -2.90
C THR A 124 -2.39 -19.42 -2.25
N GLY A 125 -3.68 -19.14 -2.27
CA GLY A 125 -4.30 -18.01 -1.60
C GLY A 125 -5.37 -18.43 -0.61
N ILE A 126 -5.61 -17.57 0.37
CA ILE A 126 -6.81 -17.64 1.21
C ILE A 126 -7.88 -16.80 0.52
N ALA A 127 -9.09 -17.33 0.42
CA ALA A 127 -10.22 -16.57 -0.08
C ALA A 127 -11.44 -16.72 0.83
N LYS A 128 -12.37 -15.78 0.73
CA LYS A 128 -13.67 -15.81 1.40
C LYS A 128 -14.81 -15.87 0.39
N LYS A 129 -15.74 -16.80 0.62
CA LYS A 129 -16.97 -16.98 -0.16
C LYS A 129 -18.12 -17.27 0.80
N ASN A 130 -19.27 -16.63 0.61
CA ASN A 130 -20.47 -16.84 1.43
C ASN A 130 -20.20 -16.79 2.95
N GLY A 131 -19.32 -15.90 3.39
CA GLY A 131 -18.97 -15.72 4.80
C GLY A 131 -17.96 -16.73 5.37
N LYS A 132 -17.53 -17.73 4.60
CA LYS A 132 -16.54 -18.76 5.02
C LYS A 132 -15.25 -18.62 4.24
N TYR A 133 -14.16 -19.10 4.83
CA TYR A 133 -12.83 -19.12 4.24
C TYR A 133 -12.52 -20.48 3.62
N GLY A 134 -11.70 -20.46 2.59
CA GLY A 134 -11.15 -21.63 1.88
C GLY A 134 -9.80 -21.27 1.24
N LEU A 135 -9.12 -22.27 0.69
CA LEU A 135 -7.89 -22.09 -0.08
C LEU A 135 -8.22 -22.15 -1.57
N ILE A 136 -7.55 -21.32 -2.35
CA ILE A 136 -7.68 -21.26 -3.81
C ILE A 136 -6.33 -21.23 -4.50
N ASN A 137 -6.30 -21.57 -5.78
CA ASN A 137 -5.16 -21.28 -6.64
C ASN A 137 -5.30 -19.91 -7.34
N ARG A 138 -4.26 -19.43 -8.05
CA ARG A 138 -4.33 -18.15 -8.78
C ARG A 138 -5.32 -18.13 -9.96
N LYS A 139 -5.70 -19.29 -10.51
CA LYS A 139 -6.81 -19.38 -11.49
C LYS A 139 -8.17 -19.12 -10.85
N GLY A 140 -8.25 -19.13 -9.51
CA GLY A 140 -9.48 -19.00 -8.76
C GLY A 140 -10.14 -20.34 -8.44
N ASP A 141 -9.51 -21.47 -8.76
CA ASP A 141 -10.05 -22.79 -8.45
C ASP A 141 -9.92 -23.06 -6.95
N SER A 142 -10.98 -23.62 -6.37
CA SER A 142 -10.98 -24.07 -4.98
C SER A 142 -10.01 -25.23 -4.77
N LEU A 143 -9.12 -25.10 -3.79
CA LEU A 143 -8.24 -26.18 -3.30
C LEU A 143 -8.82 -26.87 -2.06
N THR A 144 -9.73 -26.19 -1.36
CA THR A 144 -10.48 -26.71 -0.21
C THR A 144 -11.93 -26.27 -0.26
N GLU A 145 -12.76 -26.89 0.58
CA GLU A 145 -14.13 -26.40 0.82
C GLU A 145 -14.13 -25.07 1.58
N PHE A 146 -15.09 -24.20 1.26
CA PHE A 146 -15.33 -22.94 1.97
C PHE A 146 -16.18 -23.18 3.21
N LYS A 147 -15.57 -23.77 4.24
CA LYS A 147 -16.26 -24.11 5.51
C LYS A 147 -15.61 -23.50 6.76
N TYR A 148 -14.46 -22.87 6.61
CA TYR A 148 -13.69 -22.38 7.74
C TYR A 148 -14.18 -21.02 8.20
N THR A 149 -14.23 -20.80 9.51
CA THR A 149 -14.49 -19.48 10.10
C THR A 149 -13.24 -18.61 10.09
N MET A 150 -12.06 -19.23 10.06
CA MET A 150 -10.77 -18.56 9.97
C MET A 150 -9.74 -19.47 9.33
N VAL A 151 -8.87 -18.89 8.51
CA VAL A 151 -7.67 -19.54 7.97
C VAL A 151 -6.49 -18.61 8.23
N SER A 152 -5.40 -19.15 8.78
CA SER A 152 -4.17 -18.41 9.05
C SER A 152 -2.99 -19.09 8.37
N ASN A 153 -2.13 -18.32 7.71
CA ASN A 153 -0.89 -18.83 7.11
C ASN A 153 0.28 -18.72 8.10
N PHE A 154 1.11 -19.77 8.19
CA PHE A 154 2.30 -19.85 9.05
C PHE A 154 3.61 -19.96 8.24
N GLY A 155 3.58 -19.57 6.96
CA GLY A 155 4.71 -19.71 6.04
C GLY A 155 4.69 -21.02 5.24
N PHE A 156 5.45 -21.07 4.14
CA PHE A 156 5.69 -22.27 3.31
C PHE A 156 4.44 -23.12 2.98
N ASN A 157 3.32 -22.46 2.67
CA ASN A 157 2.03 -23.11 2.43
C ASN A 157 1.53 -24.01 3.58
N HIS A 158 1.82 -23.63 4.83
CA HIS A 158 1.22 -24.21 6.03
C HIS A 158 0.07 -23.33 6.49
N PHE A 159 -1.12 -23.91 6.55
CA PHE A 159 -2.33 -23.20 6.94
C PHE A 159 -2.98 -23.85 8.15
N LYS A 160 -3.39 -23.03 9.11
CA LYS A 160 -4.24 -23.42 10.22
C LYS A 160 -5.67 -23.00 9.92
N CYS A 161 -6.58 -23.94 9.88
CA CYS A 161 -7.99 -23.68 9.61
C CYS A 161 -8.85 -23.98 10.83
N GLN A 162 -9.85 -23.14 11.10
CA GLN A 162 -10.81 -23.31 12.19
C GLN A 162 -12.22 -23.48 11.64
N THR A 163 -12.99 -24.41 12.23
CA THR A 163 -14.43 -24.59 11.97
C THR A 163 -15.27 -23.98 13.08
N GLU A 164 -16.59 -23.85 12.88
CA GLU A 164 -17.52 -23.21 13.84
C GLU A 164 -17.42 -23.74 15.27
N ASN A 165 -17.20 -25.05 15.44
CA ASN A 165 -17.15 -25.66 16.76
C ASN A 165 -15.86 -25.36 17.57
N LYS A 166 -14.92 -24.56 17.03
CA LYS A 166 -13.59 -24.22 17.62
C LYS A 166 -12.71 -25.41 18.06
N LYS A 167 -13.18 -26.66 17.90
CA LYS A 167 -12.57 -27.89 18.36
C LYS A 167 -11.64 -28.57 17.34
N SER A 168 -11.73 -28.21 16.06
CA SER A 168 -10.94 -28.86 15.00
C SER A 168 -10.00 -27.84 14.38
N THR A 169 -8.71 -27.99 14.72
CA THR A 169 -7.63 -27.28 14.04
C THR A 169 -7.12 -28.18 12.92
N TYR A 170 -7.21 -27.73 11.67
CA TYR A 170 -6.62 -28.46 10.54
C TYR A 170 -5.30 -27.80 10.14
N TRP A 171 -4.26 -28.61 9.97
CA TRP A 171 -3.02 -28.20 9.33
C TRP A 171 -3.06 -28.65 7.87
N ILE A 172 -2.94 -27.71 6.94
CA ILE A 172 -2.86 -28.01 5.51
C ILE A 172 -1.46 -27.64 5.05
N GLN A 173 -0.72 -28.63 4.54
CA GLN A 173 0.57 -28.44 3.87
C GLN A 173 0.42 -28.78 2.39
N MET A 174 0.64 -27.82 1.49
CA MET A 174 0.41 -28.03 0.05
C MET A 174 1.54 -28.79 -0.69
N VAL A 175 2.55 -29.31 0.02
CA VAL A 175 3.62 -30.17 -0.56
C VAL A 175 3.19 -31.64 -0.59
N THR A 176 2.24 -32.02 0.27
CA THR A 176 1.61 -33.34 0.37
C THR A 176 0.33 -33.14 1.16
N LEU A 177 -0.84 -33.40 0.55
CA LEU A 177 -2.14 -33.17 1.17
C LEU A 177 -2.37 -34.15 2.34
N PHE A 178 -1.79 -33.87 3.51
CA PHE A 178 -2.14 -34.53 4.76
C PHE A 178 -3.07 -33.61 5.54
N LEU A 179 -4.33 -34.02 5.69
CA LEU A 179 -5.25 -33.47 6.68
C LEU A 179 -4.93 -34.14 8.01
N ILE A 180 -4.20 -33.46 8.88
CA ILE A 180 -4.01 -33.92 10.27
C ILE A 180 -5.06 -33.22 11.12
N GLU A 181 -6.04 -33.99 11.58
CA GLU A 181 -6.95 -33.58 12.66
C GLU A 181 -6.21 -33.71 13.99
N VAL A 182 -6.26 -32.66 14.82
CA VAL A 182 -5.79 -32.65 16.21
C VAL A 182 -6.98 -32.44 17.13
#